data_AF-A0A6J1W9B1-F1
#
_entry.id   AF-A0A6J1W9B1-F1
#
_cell.length_a   1.000
_cell.length_b   1.000
_cell.length_c   1.000
_cell.angle_alpha   90.00
_cell.angle_beta   90.00
_cell.angle_gamma   90.00
#
_symmetry.space_group_name_H-M   'P 1'
#
loop_
_entity.id
_entity.type
_entity.pdbx_description
1 polymer ?
#
loop_
_entity_poly.entity_id
_entity_poly.type
_entity_poly.pdbx_seq_one_letter_code
_entity_poly.pdbx_strand_id
1 'polypeptide(L)'
;MTSPRTWGCCALDRPEDEKYINCCECNKYFHFECLSIQVISDSELLRSWKCPVCQNRRLKMTRKDSTPVRKISTARGNKRPALNSPPSACPPLTVDDVRVAVQDILDSKFEKMVAQLKGDMTSMIKSELATIRNEVREIVESVTFMNAKFEDFVVEHESMKKE
;
A
#
# COMPACT_ATOMS: atom_id res chain seq x y z
N MET A 1 -11.12 19.16 -35.42
CA MET A 1 -9.81 19.51 -34.84
C MET A 1 -9.97 19.50 -33.33
N THR A 2 -9.66 18.38 -32.68
CA THR A 2 -9.73 18.22 -31.23
C THR A 2 -8.47 18.86 -30.62
N SER A 3 -8.64 19.86 -29.76
CA SER A 3 -7.51 20.48 -29.06
C SER A 3 -6.75 19.42 -28.24
N PRO A 4 -5.41 19.47 -28.21
CA PRO A 4 -4.61 18.50 -27.46
C PRO A 4 -4.95 18.58 -25.96
N ARG A 5 -5.20 17.42 -25.36
CA ARG A 5 -5.48 17.31 -23.92
C ARG A 5 -4.24 17.74 -23.15
N THR A 6 -4.40 18.69 -22.22
CA THR A 6 -3.29 19.13 -21.37
C THR A 6 -3.28 18.34 -20.06
N TRP A 7 -2.26 17.53 -19.87
CA TRP A 7 -2.07 16.73 -18.66
C TRP A 7 -1.55 17.59 -17.49
N GLY A 8 -2.10 17.36 -16.29
CA GLY A 8 -1.69 18.02 -15.06
C GLY A 8 -0.83 17.17 -14.13
N CYS A 9 -0.62 15.90 -14.46
CA CYS A 9 0.06 14.91 -13.60
C CYS A 9 1.40 14.41 -14.15
N CYS A 10 1.50 14.17 -15.45
CA CYS A 10 2.71 13.68 -16.11
C CYS A 10 2.86 14.29 -17.51
N ALA A 11 4.05 14.16 -18.08
CA ALA A 11 4.36 14.60 -19.45
C ALA A 11 4.24 13.46 -20.48
N LEU A 12 3.84 12.26 -20.03
CA LEU A 12 3.74 11.08 -20.89
C LEU A 12 2.35 11.05 -21.52
N ASP A 13 2.30 11.02 -22.85
CA ASP A 13 1.10 10.64 -23.57
C ASP A 13 0.91 9.14 -23.43
N ARG A 14 -0.18 8.78 -22.75
CA ARG A 14 -0.58 7.41 -22.47
C ARG A 14 -1.73 6.98 -23.41
N PRO A 15 -2.00 5.67 -23.54
CA PRO A 15 -3.05 5.17 -24.43
C PRO A 15 -4.42 5.79 -24.14
N GLU A 16 -5.24 5.98 -25.17
CA GLU A 16 -6.55 6.67 -25.07
C GLU A 16 -7.56 6.00 -24.12
N ASP A 17 -7.37 4.71 -23.84
CA ASP A 17 -8.25 3.89 -23.01
C ASP A 17 -7.99 4.02 -21.49
N GLU A 18 -7.00 4.80 -21.08
CA GLU A 18 -6.75 5.02 -19.66
C GLU A 18 -7.83 5.86 -19.00
N LYS A 19 -8.20 5.48 -17.77
CA LYS A 19 -9.17 6.24 -16.97
C LYS A 19 -8.54 7.54 -16.50
N TYR A 20 -9.25 8.66 -16.71
CA TYR A 20 -8.82 9.99 -16.29
C TYR A 20 -9.98 10.78 -15.68
N ILE A 21 -9.62 11.80 -14.90
CA ILE A 21 -10.53 12.79 -14.31
C ILE A 21 -10.08 14.20 -14.70
N ASN A 22 -11.03 15.12 -14.86
CA ASN A 22 -10.78 16.51 -15.20
C ASN A 22 -10.98 17.40 -13.97
N CYS A 23 -10.06 18.33 -13.72
CA CYS A 23 -10.22 19.31 -12.65
C CYS A 23 -11.12 20.48 -13.08
N CYS A 24 -12.19 20.73 -12.33
CA CYS A 24 -13.17 21.78 -12.63
C CYS A 24 -12.64 23.22 -12.54
N GLU A 25 -11.44 23.45 -11.96
CA GLU A 25 -10.84 24.79 -11.85
C GLU A 25 -9.79 25.08 -12.92
N CYS A 26 -8.89 24.12 -13.22
CA CYS A 26 -7.80 24.33 -14.17
C CYS A 26 -8.02 23.64 -15.51
N ASN A 27 -9.11 22.88 -15.67
CA ASN A 27 -9.48 22.11 -16.86
C ASN A 27 -8.39 21.13 -17.35
N LYS A 28 -7.40 20.80 -16.51
CA LYS A 28 -6.37 19.80 -16.81
C LYS A 28 -6.88 18.38 -16.53
N TYR A 29 -6.31 17.42 -17.25
CA TYR A 29 -6.60 16.00 -17.11
C TYR A 29 -5.60 15.31 -16.20
N PHE A 30 -6.08 14.34 -15.43
CA PHE A 30 -5.27 13.57 -14.48
C PHE A 30 -5.63 12.09 -14.58
N HIS A 31 -4.62 11.24 -14.71
CA HIS A 31 -4.81 9.79 -14.65
C HIS A 31 -5.18 9.37 -13.23
N PHE A 32 -6.08 8.40 -13.10
CA PHE A 32 -6.40 7.82 -11.79
C PHE A 32 -5.16 7.18 -11.14
N GLU A 33 -4.30 6.55 -11.94
CA GLU A 33 -3.05 5.95 -11.47
C GLU A 33 -2.07 7.00 -10.91
N CYS A 34 -1.89 8.13 -11.61
CA CYS A 34 -1.03 9.23 -11.14
C CYS A 34 -1.52 9.87 -9.83
N LEU A 35 -2.79 9.72 -9.50
CA LEU A 35 -3.37 10.23 -8.26
C LEU A 35 -3.55 9.13 -7.20
N SER A 36 -3.27 7.87 -7.54
CA SER A 36 -3.55 6.69 -6.70
C SER A 36 -4.99 6.63 -6.19
N ILE A 37 -5.95 7.12 -6.98
CA ILE A 37 -7.38 7.11 -6.64
C ILE A 37 -8.02 5.89 -7.28
N GLN A 38 -8.86 5.17 -6.54
CA GLN A 38 -9.71 4.14 -7.12
C GLN A 38 -10.78 4.78 -8.01
N VAL A 39 -11.21 4.07 -9.05
CA VAL A 39 -12.18 4.59 -10.02
C VAL A 39 -13.45 5.04 -9.29
N ILE A 40 -13.72 6.35 -9.34
CA ILE A 40 -14.90 6.95 -8.73
C ILE A 40 -16.06 6.75 -9.71
N SER A 41 -17.08 5.99 -9.30
CA SER A 41 -18.29 5.76 -10.10
C SER A 41 -19.35 6.85 -9.93
N ASP A 42 -19.17 7.74 -8.95
CA ASP A 42 -20.13 8.80 -8.63
C ASP A 42 -19.99 10.00 -9.57
N SER A 43 -21.03 10.23 -10.37
CA SER A 43 -21.08 11.29 -11.38
C SER A 43 -21.04 12.71 -10.81
N GLU A 44 -21.49 12.94 -9.57
CA GLU A 44 -21.51 14.28 -8.96
C GLU A 44 -20.13 14.67 -8.44
N LEU A 45 -19.42 13.71 -7.84
CA LEU A 45 -18.04 13.88 -7.38
C LEU A 45 -17.11 14.12 -8.57
N LEU A 46 -17.32 13.44 -9.70
CA LEU A 46 -16.51 13.63 -10.91
C LEU A 46 -16.64 15.07 -11.48
N ARG A 47 -17.82 15.70 -11.39
CA ARG A 47 -18.05 17.06 -11.91
C ARG A 47 -17.48 18.15 -11.03
N SER A 48 -17.40 17.91 -9.73
CA SER A 48 -16.94 18.88 -8.73
C SER A 48 -15.48 18.67 -8.31
N TRP A 49 -14.81 17.65 -8.85
CA TRP A 49 -13.45 17.30 -8.46
C TRP A 49 -12.42 18.39 -8.76
N LYS A 50 -11.56 18.66 -7.77
CA LYS A 50 -10.42 19.58 -7.85
C LYS A 50 -9.12 18.83 -7.71
N CYS A 51 -8.13 19.16 -8.53
CA CYS A 51 -6.79 18.60 -8.38
C CYS A 51 -6.13 19.10 -7.08
N PRO A 52 -5.12 18.41 -6.55
CA PRO A 52 -4.45 18.79 -5.30
C PRO A 52 -3.92 20.24 -5.30
N VAL A 53 -3.51 20.74 -6.47
CA VAL A 53 -3.02 22.12 -6.64
C VAL A 53 -4.15 23.14 -6.50
N CYS A 54 -5.31 22.86 -7.13
CA CYS A 54 -6.50 23.71 -7.06
C CYS A 54 -7.17 23.64 -5.69
N GLN A 55 -7.21 22.46 -5.07
CA GLN A 55 -7.76 22.26 -3.73
C GLN A 55 -6.97 23.04 -2.67
N ASN A 56 -5.65 23.07 -2.78
CA ASN A 56 -4.79 23.84 -1.86
C ASN A 56 -4.68 25.33 -2.22
N ARG A 57 -5.32 25.77 -3.30
CA ARG A 57 -5.36 27.18 -3.65
C ARG A 57 -6.27 27.90 -2.67
N ARG A 58 -5.68 28.64 -1.73
CA ARG A 58 -6.44 29.60 -0.90
C ARG A 58 -7.28 30.45 -1.83
N LEU A 59 -8.59 30.49 -1.60
CA LEU A 59 -9.52 31.35 -2.33
C LEU A 59 -8.92 32.76 -2.33
N LYS A 60 -8.37 33.18 -3.47
CA LYS A 60 -8.12 34.60 -3.69
C LYS A 60 -9.52 35.18 -3.67
N MET A 61 -9.89 35.88 -2.60
CA MET A 61 -11.07 36.72 -2.56
C MET A 61 -10.96 37.65 -3.76
N THR A 62 -11.57 37.26 -4.87
CA THR A 62 -11.77 38.09 -6.03
C THR A 62 -12.74 39.15 -5.55
N ARG A 63 -12.18 40.28 -5.11
CA ARG A 63 -12.90 41.49 -4.72
C ARG A 63 -13.73 41.96 -5.91
N LYS A 64 -14.94 41.42 -6.01
CA LYS A 64 -16.03 41.92 -6.84
C LYS A 64 -17.31 42.05 -6.01
N ASP A 65 -17.15 42.22 -4.71
CA ASP A 65 -18.22 42.61 -3.82
C ASP A 65 -18.01 44.11 -3.53
N SER A 66 -18.77 44.94 -4.23
CA SER A 66 -18.83 46.40 -4.04
C SER A 66 -19.62 46.76 -2.78
N THR A 67 -19.50 45.95 -1.73
CA THR A 67 -20.01 46.28 -0.40
C THR A 67 -18.96 47.12 0.31
N PRO A 68 -19.25 48.40 0.66
CA PRO A 68 -18.30 49.21 1.38
C PRO A 68 -18.01 48.55 2.72
N VAL A 69 -16.73 48.20 2.93
CA VAL A 69 -16.22 47.69 4.20
C VAL A 69 -16.36 48.82 5.22
N ARG A 70 -17.51 48.88 5.91
CA ARG A 70 -17.66 49.67 7.12
C ARG A 70 -16.63 49.11 8.08
N LYS A 71 -15.58 49.88 8.40
CA LYS A 71 -14.68 49.58 9.52
C LYS A 71 -15.48 49.71 10.81
N ILE A 72 -16.35 48.76 11.09
CA ILE A 72 -16.84 48.53 12.44
C ILE A 72 -15.68 47.84 13.12
N SER A 73 -14.86 48.64 13.78
CA SER A 73 -14.04 48.15 14.89
C SER A 73 -15.02 47.61 15.94
N THR A 74 -15.47 46.36 15.77
CA THR A 74 -15.90 45.59 16.93
C THR A 74 -14.60 45.23 17.63
N ALA A 75 -14.17 46.10 18.55
CA ALA A 75 -13.43 45.61 19.70
C ALA A 75 -14.33 44.53 20.30
N ARG A 76 -14.12 43.29 19.87
CA ARG A 76 -14.88 42.13 20.28
C ARG A 76 -14.45 41.90 21.72
N GLY A 77 -15.08 42.62 22.64
CA GLY A 77 -14.94 42.42 24.07
C GLY A 77 -15.10 40.93 24.36
N ASN A 78 -14.35 40.45 25.35
CA ASN A 78 -14.35 39.06 25.79
C ASN A 78 -15.74 38.45 25.64
N LYS A 79 -15.88 37.51 24.70
CA LYS A 79 -17.09 36.71 24.58
C LYS A 79 -17.31 36.06 25.92
N ARG A 80 -18.37 36.49 26.63
CA ARG A 80 -18.84 35.75 27.80
C ARG A 80 -19.23 34.35 27.32
N PRO A 81 -18.70 33.28 27.91
CA PRO A 81 -19.21 31.94 27.68
C PRO A 81 -20.71 31.94 27.96
N ALA A 82 -21.51 31.25 27.14
CA ALA A 82 -22.90 31.02 27.45
C ALA A 82 -22.97 30.21 28.76
N LEU A 83 -23.61 30.76 29.79
CA LEU A 83 -23.64 30.20 31.14
C LEU A 83 -24.29 28.80 31.24
N ASN A 84 -24.95 28.32 30.18
CA ASN A 84 -25.68 27.05 30.17
C ASN A 84 -25.27 26.09 29.03
N SER A 85 -24.12 26.28 28.39
CA SER A 85 -23.62 25.23 27.48
C SER A 85 -23.06 24.06 28.30
N PRO A 86 -23.44 22.80 28.02
CA PRO A 86 -22.80 21.64 28.62
C PRO A 86 -21.29 21.75 28.43
N PRO A 87 -20.47 21.45 29.46
CA PRO A 87 -19.02 21.41 29.27
C PRO A 87 -18.76 20.43 28.13
N SER A 88 -18.12 20.91 27.05
CA SER A 88 -17.67 20.03 25.98
C SER A 88 -16.67 19.06 26.60
N ALA A 89 -17.15 17.86 26.91
CA ALA A 89 -16.41 16.81 27.60
C ALA A 89 -15.42 16.09 26.68
N CYS A 90 -15.09 16.67 25.53
CA CYS A 90 -14.13 16.11 24.61
C CYS A 90 -12.79 16.83 24.81
N PRO A 91 -11.77 16.15 25.37
CA PRO A 91 -10.42 16.69 25.33
C PRO A 91 -10.03 16.95 23.86
N PRO A 92 -9.38 18.08 23.56
CA PRO A 92 -8.95 18.37 22.20
C PRO A 92 -7.95 17.30 21.76
N LEU A 93 -8.26 16.59 20.67
CA LEU A 93 -7.34 15.64 20.05
C LEU A 93 -6.01 16.34 19.77
N THR A 94 -4.95 15.86 20.37
CA THR A 94 -3.61 16.43 20.21
C THR A 94 -2.91 15.80 19.02
N VAL A 95 -1.92 16.51 18.47
CA VAL A 95 -1.07 15.98 17.40
C VAL A 95 -0.30 14.74 17.87
N ASP A 96 0.00 14.64 19.16
CA ASP A 96 0.67 13.48 19.73
C ASP A 96 -0.24 12.24 19.77
N ASP A 97 -1.54 12.40 20.04
CA ASP A 97 -2.50 11.29 19.97
C ASP A 97 -2.56 10.68 18.57
N VAL A 98 -2.50 11.52 17.53
CA VAL A 98 -2.47 11.08 16.14
C VAL A 98 -1.15 10.37 15.82
N ARG A 99 -0.01 10.88 16.31
CA ARG A 99 1.30 10.26 16.10
C ARG A 99 1.36 8.86 16.71
N VAL A 100 0.90 8.72 17.96
CA VAL A 100 0.86 7.44 18.66
C VAL A 100 -0.03 6.45 17.92
N ALA A 101 -1.25 6.87 17.52
CA ALA A 101 -2.15 6.01 16.77
C ALA A 101 -1.53 5.52 15.44
N VAL A 102 -0.81 6.39 14.73
CA VAL A 102 -0.12 6.01 13.48
C VAL A 102 1.03 5.05 13.75
N GLN A 103 1.84 5.30 14.79
CA GLN A 103 2.95 4.42 15.17
C GLN A 103 2.43 3.02 15.55
N ASP A 104 1.38 2.94 16.37
CA ASP A 104 0.77 1.66 16.77
C ASP A 104 0.26 0.86 15.57
N ILE A 105 -0.35 1.54 14.58
CA ILE A 105 -0.81 0.88 13.36
C ILE A 105 0.37 0.33 12.55
N LEU A 106 1.44 1.11 12.41
CA LEU A 106 2.63 0.70 11.66
C LEU A 106 3.33 -0.47 12.34
N ASP A 107 3.56 -0.39 13.65
CA ASP A 107 4.21 -1.44 14.42
C ASP A 107 3.38 -2.73 14.38
N SER A 108 2.06 -2.63 14.56
CA SER A 108 1.17 -3.79 14.46
C SER A 108 1.19 -4.43 13.07
N LYS A 109 1.26 -3.63 12.00
CA LYS A 109 1.33 -4.15 10.63
C LYS A 109 2.68 -4.76 10.32
N PHE A 110 3.77 -4.16 10.81
CA PHE A 110 5.12 -4.66 10.63
C PHE A 110 5.32 -6.00 11.34
N GLU A 111 4.92 -6.10 12.61
CA GLU A 111 4.98 -7.34 13.38
C GLU A 111 4.20 -8.48 12.69
N LYS A 112 3.01 -8.18 12.15
CA LYS A 112 2.24 -9.17 11.38
C LYS A 112 2.95 -9.61 10.11
N MET A 113 3.55 -8.67 9.38
CA MET A 113 4.28 -8.97 8.15
C MET A 113 5.53 -9.81 8.42
N VAL A 114 6.29 -9.47 9.46
CA VAL A 114 7.48 -10.23 9.89
C VAL A 114 7.09 -11.62 10.36
N ALA A 115 6.01 -11.76 11.14
CA ALA A 115 5.51 -13.05 11.58
C ALA A 115 5.08 -13.94 10.40
N GLN A 116 4.39 -13.36 9.41
CA GLN A 116 3.99 -14.07 8.19
C GLN A 116 5.21 -14.51 7.38
N LEU A 117 6.16 -13.60 7.12
CA LEU A 117 7.40 -13.93 6.39
C LEU A 117 8.20 -15.04 7.09
N LYS A 118 8.32 -14.96 8.42
CA LYS A 118 8.98 -16.00 9.22
C LYS A 118 8.27 -17.35 9.06
N GLY A 119 6.94 -17.36 9.08
CA GLY A 119 6.13 -18.55 8.86
C GLY A 119 6.38 -19.17 7.48
N ASP A 120 6.35 -18.34 6.44
CA ASP A 120 6.54 -18.75 5.04
C ASP A 120 7.96 -19.27 4.79
N MET A 121 9.00 -18.57 5.29
CA MET A 121 10.38 -19.04 5.18
C MET A 121 10.59 -20.36 5.93
N THR A 122 10.02 -20.48 7.14
CA THR A 122 10.14 -21.73 7.93
C THR A 122 9.45 -22.90 7.24
N SER A 123 8.29 -22.67 6.60
CA SER A 123 7.56 -23.73 5.90
C SER A 123 8.31 -24.19 4.65
N MET A 124 8.85 -23.26 3.85
CA MET A 124 9.69 -23.57 2.69
C MET A 124 10.96 -24.34 3.08
N ILE A 125 11.68 -23.89 4.12
CA ILE A 125 12.88 -24.60 4.57
C ILE A 125 12.52 -26.02 5.03
N LYS A 126 11.41 -26.18 5.77
CA LYS A 126 10.96 -27.51 6.22
C LYS A 126 10.58 -28.42 5.05
N SER A 127 9.92 -27.89 4.01
CA SER A 127 9.56 -28.70 2.84
C SER A 127 10.79 -29.14 2.07
N GLU A 128 11.72 -28.22 1.78
CA GLU A 128 12.96 -28.55 1.07
C GLU A 128 13.82 -29.54 1.86
N LEU A 129 13.96 -29.36 3.18
CA LEU A 129 14.69 -30.31 4.03
C LEU A 129 14.03 -31.69 4.05
N ALA A 130 12.70 -31.76 4.00
CA ALA A 130 11.99 -33.03 3.91
C ALA A 130 12.24 -33.73 2.57
N THR A 131 12.22 -32.98 1.47
CA THR A 131 12.56 -33.49 0.13
C THR A 131 13.98 -34.03 0.08
N ILE A 132 14.97 -33.24 0.51
CA ILE A 132 16.38 -33.67 0.56
C ILE A 132 16.55 -34.92 1.41
N ARG A 133 15.88 -34.99 2.57
CA ARG A 133 15.94 -36.18 3.44
C ARG A 133 15.41 -37.42 2.73
N ASN A 134 14.36 -37.29 1.92
CA ASN A 134 13.81 -38.41 1.17
C ASN A 134 14.78 -38.86 0.06
N GLU A 135 15.33 -37.93 -0.71
CA GLU A 135 16.33 -38.23 -1.74
C GLU A 135 17.57 -38.92 -1.17
N VAL A 136 18.09 -38.44 -0.03
CA VAL A 136 19.23 -39.08 0.66
C VAL A 136 18.89 -40.51 1.10
N ARG A 137 17.66 -40.76 1.56
CA ARG A 137 17.23 -42.12 1.93
C ARG A 137 17.19 -43.04 0.70
N GLU A 138 16.66 -42.59 -0.43
CA GLU A 138 16.63 -43.36 -1.67
C GLU A 138 18.05 -43.70 -2.15
N ILE A 139 19.00 -42.76 -2.03
CA ILE A 139 20.42 -43.01 -2.32
C ILE A 139 20.98 -44.09 -1.40
N VAL A 140 20.71 -44.01 -0.09
CA VAL A 140 21.19 -45.02 0.87
C VAL A 140 20.64 -46.41 0.53
N GLU A 141 19.36 -46.50 0.17
CA GLU A 141 18.74 -47.77 -0.26
C GLU A 141 19.41 -48.32 -1.53
N SER A 142 19.65 -47.45 -2.53
CA SER A 142 20.35 -47.81 -3.75
C SER A 142 21.78 -48.31 -3.50
N VAL A 143 22.55 -47.59 -2.67
CA VAL A 143 23.93 -47.98 -2.31
C VAL A 143 23.93 -49.29 -1.53
N THR A 144 23.01 -49.47 -0.60
CA THR A 144 22.90 -50.72 0.18
C THR A 144 22.60 -51.90 -0.73
N PHE A 145 21.70 -51.72 -1.70
CA PHE A 145 21.39 -52.74 -2.70
C PHE A 145 22.61 -53.05 -3.59
N MET A 146 23.31 -52.03 -4.10
CA MET A 146 24.51 -52.22 -4.92
C MET A 146 25.61 -52.95 -4.16
N ASN A 147 25.83 -52.58 -2.89
CA ASN A 147 26.82 -53.25 -2.05
C ASN A 147 26.46 -54.71 -1.83
N ALA A 148 25.20 -55.04 -1.54
CA ALA A 148 24.75 -56.42 -1.41
C ALA A 148 25.01 -57.23 -2.70
N LYS A 149 24.71 -56.64 -3.87
CA LYS A 149 25.00 -57.28 -5.16
C LYS A 149 26.48 -57.45 -5.45
N PHE A 150 27.29 -56.47 -5.06
CA PHE A 150 28.74 -56.56 -5.20
C PHE A 150 29.32 -57.70 -4.36
N GLU A 151 28.86 -57.84 -3.11
CA GLU A 151 29.27 -58.96 -2.24
C GLU A 151 28.87 -60.32 -2.82
N ASP A 152 27.65 -60.46 -3.37
CA ASP A 152 27.21 -61.69 -4.06
C ASP A 152 28.18 -62.06 -5.20
N PHE A 153 28.58 -61.08 -6.02
CA PHE A 153 29.54 -61.28 -7.12
C PHE A 153 30.93 -61.68 -6.65
N VAL A 154 31.41 -61.09 -5.55
CA VAL A 154 32.73 -61.43 -4.98
C VAL A 154 32.73 -62.89 -4.53
N VAL A 155 31.68 -63.33 -3.83
CA VAL A 155 31.53 -64.72 -3.37
C VAL A 155 31.50 -65.70 -4.54
N GLU A 156 30.71 -65.42 -5.58
CA GLU A 156 30.63 -66.28 -6.77
C GLU A 156 31.98 -66.40 -7.48
N HIS A 157 32.67 -65.27 -7.70
CA HIS A 157 33.98 -65.28 -8.35
C HIS A 157 35.06 -66.01 -7.53
N GLU A 158 35.04 -65.91 -6.20
CA GLU A 158 35.93 -66.68 -5.34
C GLU A 158 35.63 -68.19 -5.38
N SER A 159 34.36 -68.59 -5.52
CA SER A 159 34.01 -70.01 -5.70
C SER A 159 34.49 -70.57 -7.04
N MET A 160 34.36 -69.81 -8.14
CA MET A 160 34.83 -70.24 -9.47
C MET A 160 36.36 -70.38 -9.55
N LYS A 161 37.12 -69.63 -8.75
CA LYS A 161 38.59 -69.75 -8.71
C LYS A 161 39.10 -70.99 -7.96
N LYS A 162 38.24 -71.68 -7.21
CA LYS A 162 38.61 -72.85 -6.40
C LYS A 162 38.35 -74.18 -7.12
N GLU A 163 37.70 -74.17 -8.28
CA GLU A 163 37.54 -75.29 -9.20
C GLU A 163 38.64 -75.30 -10.28
#